data_AF-A0A843K3A1-F1
#
_entry.id   AF-A0A843K3A1-F1
#
_cell.length_a   1.000
_cell.length_b   1.000
_cell.length_c   1.000
_cell.angle_alpha   90.00
_cell.angle_beta   90.00
_cell.angle_gamma   90.00
#
_symmetry.space_group_name_H-M   'P 1'
#
loop_
_entity.id
_entity.type
_entity.pdbx_description
1 polymer ?
#
loop_
_entity_poly.entity_id
_entity_poly.type
_entity_poly.pdbx_seq_one_letter_code
_entity_poly.pdbx_strand_id
1 'polypeptide(L)'
;MDDTNNASSKYPDLSESIIDKLLNNNSINGHYILYALKEAFIRKISLNLKDFCNSADIDYGYTQGFLLPLSAFRVYTYKTVQVGNDFDEIIETLHHRIIEKIDSCILKLLNEQKKEVFWEHVSDKFEKVMGYLEKN
;
A
#
# COMPACT_ATOMS: atom_id res chain seq x y z
N MET A 1 -32.46 23.84 18.11
CA MET A 1 -31.47 24.18 17.08
C MET A 1 -30.44 23.09 17.13
N ASP A 2 -30.65 22.07 16.30
CA ASP A 2 -29.75 20.94 16.11
C ASP A 2 -28.90 21.28 14.90
N ASP A 3 -27.64 21.64 15.13
CA ASP A 3 -26.59 21.68 14.11
C ASP A 3 -25.37 20.93 14.67
N THR A 4 -25.59 19.66 14.99
CA THR A 4 -24.49 18.71 15.10
C THR A 4 -24.00 18.44 13.69
N ASN A 5 -22.88 19.09 13.34
CA ASN A 5 -22.13 18.91 12.10
C ASN A 5 -21.91 17.42 11.78
N ASN A 6 -22.82 16.87 10.98
CA ASN A 6 -22.75 15.52 10.42
C ASN A 6 -21.78 15.51 9.22
N ALA A 7 -20.52 15.87 9.47
CA ALA A 7 -19.43 15.69 8.51
C ALA A 7 -18.88 14.25 8.51
N SER A 8 -19.56 13.31 9.20
CA SER A 8 -19.10 11.93 9.41
C SER A 8 -19.60 10.92 8.37
N SER A 9 -20.40 11.29 7.38
CA SER A 9 -21.19 10.27 6.63
C SER A 9 -21.14 10.35 5.10
N LYS A 10 -20.07 10.85 4.49
CA LYS A 10 -20.00 10.84 3.01
C LYS A 10 -19.61 9.50 2.38
N TYR A 11 -19.04 8.58 3.15
CA TYR A 11 -18.72 7.22 2.69
C TYR A 11 -18.89 6.27 3.88
N PRO A 12 -19.44 5.05 3.69
CA PRO A 12 -19.45 4.06 4.75
C PRO A 12 -18.00 3.82 5.19
N ASP A 13 -17.74 3.85 6.50
CA ASP A 13 -16.50 3.27 7.02
C ASP A 13 -16.36 1.87 6.42
N LEU A 14 -15.26 1.63 5.69
CA LEU A 14 -15.07 0.36 5.02
C LEU A 14 -15.08 -0.73 6.08
N SER A 15 -15.98 -1.70 5.99
CA SER A 15 -16.03 -2.75 7.00
C SER A 15 -14.70 -3.49 7.04
N GLU A 16 -14.26 -3.87 8.24
CA GLU A 16 -13.03 -4.65 8.41
C GLU A 16 -13.02 -5.91 7.53
N SER A 17 -14.20 -6.51 7.31
CA SER A 17 -14.38 -7.67 6.45
C SER A 17 -14.07 -7.41 4.97
N ILE A 18 -14.25 -6.18 4.46
CA ILE A 18 -13.86 -5.81 3.10
C ILE A 18 -12.34 -5.68 3.02
N ILE A 19 -11.71 -5.06 4.01
CA ILE A 19 -10.25 -4.95 4.08
C ILE A 19 -9.60 -6.32 4.24
N ASP A 20 -10.17 -7.20 5.06
CA ASP A 20 -9.71 -8.58 5.20
C ASP A 20 -9.84 -9.36 3.89
N LYS A 21 -10.90 -9.15 3.11
CA LYS A 21 -11.03 -9.74 1.77
C LYS A 21 -9.98 -9.20 0.82
N LEU A 22 -9.72 -7.89 0.83
CA LEU A 22 -8.65 -7.27 0.06
C LEU A 22 -7.32 -7.93 0.42
N LEU A 23 -6.96 -8.01 1.70
CA LEU A 23 -5.70 -8.56 2.18
C LEU A 23 -5.52 -10.05 1.86
N ASN A 24 -6.59 -10.85 1.88
CA ASN A 24 -6.48 -12.29 1.64
C ASN A 24 -6.54 -12.69 0.16
N ASN A 25 -7.18 -11.86 -0.68
CA ASN A 25 -7.42 -12.19 -2.10
C ASN A 25 -6.59 -11.32 -3.06
N ASN A 26 -5.66 -10.51 -2.54
CA ASN A 26 -4.88 -9.65 -3.40
C ASN A 26 -3.88 -10.44 -4.25
N SER A 27 -3.47 -9.86 -5.38
CA SER A 27 -2.31 -10.36 -6.12
C SER A 27 -1.04 -10.15 -5.30
N ILE A 28 0.04 -10.86 -5.64
CA ILE A 28 1.34 -10.63 -5.01
C ILE A 28 1.81 -9.17 -5.19
N ASN A 29 1.60 -8.58 -6.37
CA ASN A 29 1.93 -7.17 -6.63
C ASN A 29 1.13 -6.23 -5.75
N GLY A 30 -0.16 -6.53 -5.54
CA GLY A 30 -0.98 -5.78 -4.61
C GLY A 30 -0.48 -5.89 -3.16
N HIS A 31 0.06 -7.03 -2.74
CA HIS A 31 0.70 -7.16 -1.43
C HIS A 31 1.98 -6.32 -1.32
N TYR A 32 2.84 -6.30 -2.34
CA TYR A 32 4.02 -5.43 -2.35
C TYR A 32 3.66 -3.95 -2.22
N ILE A 33 2.63 -3.52 -2.95
CA ILE A 33 2.16 -2.13 -2.91
C ILE A 33 1.58 -1.80 -1.52
N LEU A 34 0.72 -2.65 -0.96
CA LEU A 34 0.15 -2.44 0.38
C LEU A 34 1.23 -2.42 1.47
N TYR A 35 2.25 -3.27 1.34
CA TYR A 35 3.39 -3.27 2.24
C TYR A 35 4.22 -1.98 2.13
N ALA A 36 4.49 -1.51 0.92
CA ALA A 36 5.17 -0.24 0.70
C ALA A 36 4.39 0.94 1.29
N LEU A 37 3.06 0.98 1.13
CA LEU A 37 2.20 1.98 1.75
C LEU A 37 2.28 1.95 3.28
N LYS A 38 2.25 0.75 3.88
CA LYS A 38 2.42 0.59 5.33
C LYS A 38 3.76 1.16 5.80
N GLU A 39 4.85 0.73 5.20
CA GLU A 39 6.19 1.14 5.64
C GLU A 39 6.40 2.63 5.43
N ALA A 40 6.01 3.19 4.28
CA ALA A 40 6.06 4.63 4.04
C ALA A 40 5.20 5.42 5.03
N PHE A 41 4.00 4.93 5.37
CA PHE A 41 3.13 5.55 6.36
C PHE A 41 3.73 5.55 7.77
N ILE A 42 4.33 4.44 8.21
CA ILE A 42 4.94 4.31 9.55
C ILE A 42 6.19 5.17 9.64
N ARG A 43 7.05 5.12 8.61
CA ARG A 43 8.35 5.81 8.57
C ARG A 43 8.26 7.27 8.13
N LYS A 44 7.11 7.70 7.62
CA LYS A 44 6.87 9.07 7.08
C LYS A 44 7.78 9.43 5.91
N ILE A 45 7.97 8.47 5.00
CA ILE A 45 8.77 8.61 3.78
C ILE A 45 7.90 9.13 2.63
N SER A 46 8.45 9.97 1.77
CA SER A 46 7.80 10.39 0.52
C SER A 46 8.00 9.34 -0.58
N LEU A 47 6.94 9.03 -1.31
CA LEU A 47 6.95 8.04 -2.38
C LEU A 47 6.84 8.73 -3.73
N ASN A 48 7.92 8.73 -4.50
CA ASN A 48 7.81 8.91 -5.94
C ASN A 48 7.29 7.59 -6.55
N LEU A 49 6.04 7.59 -7.02
CA LEU A 49 5.41 6.35 -7.47
C LEU A 49 6.13 5.72 -8.67
N LYS A 50 6.65 6.54 -9.57
CA LYS A 50 7.34 6.07 -10.78
C LYS A 50 8.68 5.44 -10.42
N ASP A 51 9.45 6.07 -9.55
CA ASP A 51 10.75 5.54 -9.12
C ASP A 51 10.60 4.32 -8.23
N PHE A 52 9.57 4.29 -7.38
CA PHE A 52 9.19 3.09 -6.62
C PHE A 52 8.91 1.91 -7.57
N CYS A 53 8.04 2.12 -8.57
CA CYS A 53 7.70 1.08 -9.54
C CYS A 53 8.94 0.58 -10.31
N ASN A 54 9.81 1.49 -10.75
CA ASN A 54 11.05 1.14 -11.44
C ASN A 54 12.01 0.35 -10.53
N SER A 55 12.17 0.78 -9.28
CA SER A 55 13.11 0.15 -8.33
C SER A 55 12.63 -1.22 -7.87
N ALA A 56 11.33 -1.36 -7.63
CA ALA A 56 10.71 -2.62 -7.26
C ALA A 56 10.42 -3.51 -8.47
N ASP A 57 10.59 -3.04 -9.71
CA ASP A 57 10.22 -3.80 -10.92
C ASP A 57 8.74 -4.25 -10.85
N ILE A 58 7.87 -3.27 -10.57
CA ILE A 58 6.40 -3.42 -10.55
C ILE A 58 5.84 -2.53 -11.66
N ASP A 59 4.86 -3.02 -12.40
CA ASP A 59 4.24 -2.23 -13.48
C ASP A 59 3.55 -0.97 -12.92
N TYR A 60 3.87 0.17 -13.51
CA TYR A 60 3.34 1.47 -13.08
C TYR A 60 1.83 1.59 -13.36
N GLY A 61 1.36 1.10 -14.51
CA GLY A 61 -0.05 1.16 -14.88
C GLY A 61 -0.93 0.31 -13.94
N TYR A 62 -0.48 -0.90 -13.63
CA TYR A 62 -1.07 -1.76 -12.61
C TYR A 62 -1.13 -1.05 -11.26
N THR A 63 -0.03 -0.44 -10.83
CA THR A 63 0.06 0.24 -9.53
C THR A 63 -0.93 1.41 -9.44
N GLN A 64 -1.01 2.25 -10.47
CA GLN A 64 -2.01 3.32 -10.51
C GLN A 64 -3.45 2.79 -10.48
N GLY A 65 -3.74 1.76 -11.30
CA GLY A 65 -5.05 1.12 -11.33
C GLY A 65 -5.44 0.46 -10.00
N PHE A 66 -4.46 -0.03 -9.24
CA PHE A 66 -4.64 -0.60 -7.91
C PHE A 66 -4.85 0.48 -6.83
N LEU A 67 -4.08 1.57 -6.87
CA LEU A 67 -4.11 2.63 -5.86
C LEU A 67 -5.34 3.55 -5.98
N LEU A 68 -5.83 3.81 -7.19
CA LEU A 68 -6.96 4.70 -7.45
C LEU A 68 -8.24 4.30 -6.67
N PRO A 69 -8.72 3.04 -6.71
CA PRO A 69 -9.87 2.65 -5.89
C PRO A 69 -9.56 2.71 -4.39
N LEU A 70 -8.35 2.37 -3.95
CA LEU A 70 -7.99 2.41 -2.53
C LEU A 70 -8.03 3.84 -1.96
N SER A 71 -7.57 4.83 -2.72
CA SER A 71 -7.66 6.23 -2.30
C SER A 71 -9.10 6.75 -2.34
N ALA A 72 -9.88 6.37 -3.36
CA ALA A 72 -11.30 6.73 -3.46
C ALA A 72 -12.14 6.18 -2.29
N PHE A 73 -11.83 4.97 -1.83
CA PHE A 73 -12.44 4.35 -0.65
C PHE A 73 -11.79 4.77 0.67
N ARG A 74 -10.84 5.72 0.64
CA ARG A 74 -10.11 6.22 1.82
C ARG A 74 -9.44 5.11 2.64
N VAL A 75 -9.04 4.03 1.96
CA VAL A 75 -8.19 2.99 2.54
C VAL A 75 -6.83 3.58 2.89
N TYR A 76 -6.38 4.54 2.09
CA TYR A 76 -5.27 5.42 2.43
C TYR A 76 -5.58 6.83 1.89
N THR A 77 -4.95 7.84 2.47
CA THR A 77 -4.90 9.20 1.91
C THR A 77 -3.46 9.65 1.82
N TYR A 78 -3.19 10.56 0.90
CA TYR A 78 -1.87 11.13 0.72
C TYR A 78 -1.96 12.62 0.39
N LYS A 79 -0.88 13.34 0.66
CA LYS A 79 -0.65 14.66 0.09
C LYS A 79 0.48 14.59 -0.92
N THR A 80 0.37 15.39 -1.96
CA THR A 80 1.44 15.55 -2.95
C THR A 80 2.38 16.66 -2.51
N VAL A 81 3.68 16.40 -2.59
CA VAL A 81 4.75 17.39 -2.37
C VAL A 81 5.62 17.46 -3.61
N GLN A 82 6.09 18.65 -3.94
CA GLN A 82 7.03 18.83 -5.06
C GLN A 82 8.46 18.71 -4.53
N VAL A 83 9.24 17.81 -5.13
CA VAL A 83 10.66 17.59 -4.83
C VAL A 83 11.45 17.79 -6.11
N GLY A 84 12.06 18.97 -6.25
CA GLY A 84 12.68 19.37 -7.52
C GLY A 84 11.65 19.48 -8.64
N ASN A 85 11.82 18.69 -9.70
CA ASN A 85 10.89 18.64 -10.84
C ASN A 85 9.84 17.53 -10.73
N ASP A 86 9.91 16.72 -9.67
CA ASP A 86 9.05 15.56 -9.48
C ASP A 86 8.02 15.79 -8.37
N PHE A 87 7.01 14.94 -8.35
CA PHE A 87 5.94 14.95 -7.36
C PHE A 87 5.94 13.64 -6.58
N ASP A 88 6.08 13.76 -5.27
CA ASP A 88 6.06 12.63 -4.36
C ASP A 88 4.78 12.62 -3.54
N GLU A 89 4.37 11.43 -3.10
CA GLU A 89 3.23 11.22 -2.23
C GLU A 89 3.69 10.94 -0.80
N ILE A 90 3.21 11.74 0.16
CA ILE A 90 3.36 11.44 1.58
C ILE A 90 2.05 10.84 2.07
N ILE A 91 2.09 9.59 2.53
CA ILE A 91 0.91 8.88 3.03
C ILE A 91 0.49 9.48 4.38
N GLU A 92 -0.68 10.11 4.41
CA GLU A 92 -1.20 10.82 5.58
C GLU A 92 -2.02 9.92 6.50
N THR A 93 -2.81 9.01 5.90
CA THR A 93 -3.60 8.02 6.63
C THR A 93 -3.54 6.68 5.93
N LEU A 94 -3.63 5.60 6.70
CA LEU A 94 -3.73 4.23 6.21
C LEU A 94 -4.66 3.45 7.12
N HIS A 95 -5.54 2.63 6.53
CA HIS A 95 -6.49 1.84 7.28
C HIS A 95 -5.78 0.89 8.25
N HIS A 96 -6.11 0.97 9.54
CA HIS A 96 -5.40 0.26 10.62
C HIS A 96 -5.27 -1.26 10.37
N ARG A 97 -6.30 -1.92 9.82
CA ARG A 97 -6.22 -3.35 9.46
C ARG A 97 -5.09 -3.70 8.48
N ILE A 98 -4.72 -2.81 7.56
CA ILE A 98 -3.58 -3.04 6.66
C ILE A 98 -2.29 -3.04 7.49
N ILE A 99 -2.12 -2.06 8.37
CA ILE A 99 -0.95 -1.93 9.25
C ILE A 99 -0.77 -3.21 10.08
N GLU A 100 -1.86 -3.69 10.69
CA GLU A 100 -1.87 -4.85 11.59
C GLU A 100 -1.62 -6.18 10.88
N LYS A 101 -2.23 -6.39 9.70
CA LYS A 101 -2.34 -7.74 9.14
C LYS A 101 -1.43 -8.02 7.95
N ILE A 102 -0.96 -7.01 7.23
CA ILE A 102 -0.27 -7.21 5.94
C ILE A 102 0.94 -8.14 6.06
N ASP A 103 1.74 -8.02 7.13
CA ASP A 103 2.91 -8.88 7.34
C ASP A 103 2.51 -10.35 7.49
N SER A 104 1.45 -10.62 8.25
CA SER A 104 0.93 -11.98 8.45
C SER A 104 0.35 -12.57 7.16
N CYS A 105 -0.31 -11.75 6.33
CA CYS A 105 -0.85 -12.15 5.04
C CYS A 105 0.29 -12.50 4.05
N ILE A 106 1.34 -11.68 4.02
CA ILE A 106 2.54 -11.95 3.24
C ILE A 106 3.22 -13.24 3.69
N LEU A 107 3.44 -13.41 5.00
CA LEU A 107 4.05 -14.60 5.55
C LEU A 107 3.23 -15.87 5.24
N LYS A 108 1.91 -15.77 5.30
CA LYS A 108 1.01 -16.87 4.92
C LYS A 108 1.14 -17.22 3.44
N LEU A 109 1.06 -16.23 2.56
CA LEU A 109 1.20 -16.41 1.11
C LEU A 109 2.54 -17.06 0.75
N LEU A 110 3.61 -16.54 1.33
CA LEU A 110 4.97 -17.07 1.24
C LEU A 110 5.03 -18.55 1.64
N ASN A 111 4.39 -18.91 2.75
CA ASN A 111 4.39 -20.29 3.25
C ASN A 111 3.53 -21.26 2.41
N GLU A 112 2.43 -20.78 1.83
CA GLU A 112 1.53 -21.60 1.00
C GLU A 112 2.12 -21.87 -0.39
N GLN A 113 2.94 -20.94 -0.91
CA GLN A 113 3.48 -21.00 -2.27
C GLN A 113 4.95 -21.44 -2.33
N LYS A 114 5.43 -22.27 -1.38
CA LYS A 114 6.82 -22.77 -1.27
C LYS A 114 7.32 -23.64 -2.46
N LYS A 115 7.28 -23.10 -3.67
CA LYS A 115 8.10 -23.52 -4.79
C LYS A 115 9.38 -22.69 -4.72
N GLU A 116 10.54 -23.33 -4.70
CA GLU A 116 11.86 -22.69 -4.50
C GLU A 116 12.06 -21.45 -5.38
N VAL A 117 11.82 -21.59 -6.69
CA VAL A 117 11.93 -20.48 -7.66
C VAL A 117 10.96 -19.34 -7.39
N PHE A 118 9.74 -19.65 -6.92
CA PHE A 118 8.76 -18.62 -6.57
C PHE A 118 9.16 -17.89 -5.30
N TRP A 119 9.65 -18.63 -4.30
CA TRP A 119 10.11 -18.07 -3.03
C TRP A 119 11.26 -17.09 -3.22
N GLU A 120 12.28 -17.46 -4.01
CA GLU A 120 13.41 -16.59 -4.32
C GLU A 120 12.95 -15.28 -5.00
N HIS A 121 12.09 -15.40 -6.02
CA HIS A 121 11.54 -14.24 -6.71
C HIS A 121 10.76 -13.32 -5.77
N VAL A 122 9.93 -13.88 -4.89
CA VAL A 122 9.13 -13.08 -3.96
C VAL A 122 10.00 -12.40 -2.91
N SER A 123 11.02 -13.09 -2.39
CA SER A 123 11.96 -12.53 -1.42
C SER A 123 12.74 -11.36 -2.03
N ASP A 124 13.32 -11.54 -3.21
CA ASP A 124 14.05 -10.50 -3.95
C ASP A 124 13.17 -9.26 -4.17
N LYS A 125 11.89 -9.46 -4.49
CA LYS A 125 10.95 -8.36 -4.71
C LYS A 125 10.64 -7.58 -3.43
N PHE A 126 10.47 -8.23 -2.28
CA PHE A 126 10.32 -7.54 -0.99
C PHE A 126 11.60 -6.80 -0.58
N GLU A 127 12.77 -7.39 -0.84
CA GLU A 127 14.05 -6.75 -0.61
C GLU A 127 14.21 -5.48 -1.45
N LYS A 128 13.77 -5.50 -2.71
CA LYS A 128 13.75 -4.30 -3.57
C LYS A 128 12.82 -3.21 -3.05
N VAL A 129 11.63 -3.57 -2.58
CA VAL A 129 10.69 -2.62 -1.93
C VAL A 129 11.36 -1.98 -0.71
N MET A 130 11.97 -2.78 0.16
CA MET A 130 12.68 -2.28 1.34
C MET A 130 13.88 -1.42 0.97
N GLY A 131 14.69 -1.85 0.00
CA GLY A 131 15.85 -1.09 -0.45
C GLY A 131 15.50 0.24 -1.10
N TYR A 132 14.32 0.38 -1.70
CA TYR A 132 13.81 1.69 -2.14
C TYR A 132 13.45 2.56 -0.94
N LEU A 133 12.71 2.00 0.03
CA LEU A 133 12.26 2.72 1.23
C LEU A 133 13.41 3.12 2.15
N GLU A 134 14.54 2.41 2.15
CA GLU A 134 15.70 2.78 2.97
C GLU A 134 16.53 3.93 2.39
N LYS A 135 16.37 4.20 1.08
CA LYS A 135 17.10 5.26 0.38
C LYS A 135 16.38 6.61 0.43
N ASN A 136 15.11 6.63 0.85
CA ASN A 136 14.23 7.79 0.89
C ASN A 136 13.73 8.04 2.32
#